data_AF-A0A7C4CLZ4-F1
#
_entry.id   AF-A0A7C4CLZ4-F1
#
_cell.length_a   1.000
_cell.length_b   1.000
_cell.length_c   1.000
_cell.angle_alpha   90.00
_cell.angle_beta   90.00
_cell.angle_gamma   90.00
#
_symmetry.space_group_name_H-M   'P 1'
#
loop_
_entity.id
_entity.type
_entity.pdbx_description
1 polymer ?
#
loop_
_entity_poly.entity_id
_entity_poly.type
_entity_poly.pdbx_seq_one_letter_code
_entity_poly.pdbx_strand_id
1 'polypeptide(L)'
;MSIRSEQLVPAIRAKMIKILVEKYSYSKRKASQILRVSPAAVTHYMSGRRGRLLKLLEDPRASKLISESVENIISKGGKISEAELYELALTISSILEEDKKGRIKYGLEQAKTKLIRTLRERAQAEHEAAEKFMETASKIDNEITRMIFRQIASDSIKHADILMSTISILERGEDVKIEVPEKNILQSLLDKEEIAHVHSLDEVKSYLPHKLLKVLIESVEADERKHARILGSLIELAEEES
;
A
#
# COMPACT_ATOMS: atom_id res chain seq x y z
N MET A 1 -4.30 12.46 8.40
CA MET A 1 -4.91 13.48 9.28
C MET A 1 -4.94 14.81 8.53
N SER A 2 -6.14 15.24 8.11
CA SER A 2 -6.38 16.55 7.49
C SER A 2 -6.02 17.63 8.51
N ILE A 3 -5.29 18.66 8.08
CA ILE A 3 -4.92 19.76 8.98
C ILE A 3 -6.14 20.67 9.03
N ARG A 4 -6.76 20.78 10.21
CA ARG A 4 -7.87 21.69 10.40
C ARG A 4 -7.40 23.14 10.24
N SER A 5 -8.10 23.94 9.44
CA SER A 5 -7.70 25.31 9.10
C SER A 5 -7.57 26.20 10.35
N GLU A 6 -8.38 25.94 11.39
CA GLU A 6 -8.30 26.62 12.68
C GLU A 6 -6.95 26.42 13.37
N GLN A 7 -6.27 25.29 13.12
CA GLN A 7 -4.94 24.99 13.68
C GLN A 7 -3.82 25.75 12.95
N LEU A 8 -4.04 26.19 11.71
CA LEU A 8 -3.06 26.95 10.92
C LEU A 8 -3.05 28.44 11.26
N VAL A 9 -4.18 28.99 11.70
CA VAL A 9 -4.34 30.43 12.00
C VAL A 9 -3.24 30.96 12.95
N PRO A 10 -2.91 30.31 14.09
CA PRO A 10 -1.82 30.78 14.96
C PRO A 10 -0.44 30.74 14.29
N ALA A 11 -0.19 29.74 13.44
CA ALA A 11 1.09 29.59 12.74
C ALA A 11 1.25 30.64 11.63
N ILE A 12 0.16 30.94 10.90
CA ILE A 12 0.11 31.98 9.87
C ILE A 12 0.36 33.34 10.53
N ARG A 13 -0.34 33.66 11.63
CA ARG A 13 -0.10 34.89 12.42
C ARG A 13 1.35 35.03 12.82
N ALA A 14 1.96 33.97 13.33
CA ALA A 14 3.37 33.99 13.71
C ALA A 14 4.30 34.29 12.52
N LYS A 15 4.04 33.69 11.35
CA LYS A 15 4.83 33.95 10.13
C LYS A 15 4.64 35.39 9.63
N MET A 16 3.40 35.90 9.62
CA MET A 16 3.10 37.28 9.23
C MET A 16 3.76 38.30 10.16
N ILE A 17 3.77 38.05 11.48
CA ILE A 17 4.47 38.91 12.45
C ILE A 17 5.96 39.00 12.13
N LYS A 18 6.61 37.87 11.85
CA LYS A 18 8.02 37.86 11.46
C LYS A 18 8.25 38.68 10.20
N ILE A 19 7.42 38.52 9.18
CA ILE A 19 7.52 39.30 7.95
C ILE A 19 7.36 40.80 8.25
N LEU A 20 6.33 41.20 9.00
CA LEU A 20 6.08 42.61 9.34
C LEU A 20 7.23 43.24 10.13
N VAL A 21 7.78 42.53 11.11
CA VAL A 21 8.82 43.06 12.01
C VAL A 21 10.21 42.99 11.37
N GLU A 22 10.55 41.87 10.73
CA GLU A 22 11.91 41.61 10.20
C GLU A 22 12.09 42.17 8.78
N LYS A 23 11.10 42.01 7.89
CA LYS A 23 11.19 42.47 6.49
C LYS A 23 10.74 43.93 6.32
N TYR A 24 9.67 44.35 7.01
CA TYR A 24 9.10 45.70 6.89
C TYR A 24 9.40 46.63 8.08
N SER A 25 10.21 46.18 9.05
CA SER A 25 10.65 46.99 10.21
C SER A 25 9.52 47.60 11.05
N TYR A 26 8.33 46.98 11.05
CA TYR A 26 7.22 47.46 11.88
C TYR A 26 7.48 47.18 13.36
N SER A 27 7.08 48.12 14.22
CA SER A 27 7.14 47.90 15.67
C SER A 27 6.22 46.75 16.09
N LYS A 28 6.61 46.01 17.14
CA LYS A 28 5.78 44.94 17.74
C LYS A 28 4.36 45.42 18.07
N ARG A 29 4.23 46.69 18.50
CA ARG A 29 2.93 47.35 18.76
C ARG A 29 2.11 47.49 17.47
N LYS A 30 2.71 47.97 16.37
CA LYS A 30 2.02 48.12 15.09
C LYS A 30 1.63 46.77 14.49
N ALA A 31 2.50 45.77 14.56
CA ALA A 31 2.19 44.40 14.13
C ALA A 31 1.01 43.79 14.92
N SER A 32 0.95 44.01 16.24
CA SER A 32 -0.16 43.54 17.08
C SER A 32 -1.51 44.13 16.66
N GLN A 33 -1.53 45.41 16.27
CA GLN A 33 -2.74 46.11 15.83
C GLN A 33 -3.22 45.64 14.46
N ILE A 34 -2.29 45.39 13.54
CA ILE A 34 -2.58 44.94 12.17
C ILE A 34 -3.19 43.53 12.18
N LEU A 35 -2.61 42.63 12.98
CA LEU A 35 -3.03 41.22 13.05
C LEU A 35 -4.08 40.94 14.12
N ARG A 36 -4.53 41.98 14.83
CA ARG A 36 -5.55 41.92 15.91
C ARG A 36 -5.22 40.90 17.00
N VAL A 37 -3.95 40.85 17.40
CA VAL A 37 -3.46 40.00 18.49
C VAL A 37 -2.98 40.83 19.66
N SER A 38 -2.90 40.23 20.86
CA SER A 38 -2.35 40.93 22.02
C SER A 38 -0.84 41.17 21.88
N PRO A 39 -0.28 42.23 22.50
CA PRO A 39 1.17 42.43 22.53
C PRO A 39 1.95 41.24 23.11
N ALA A 40 1.36 40.54 24.09
CA ALA A 40 1.92 39.32 24.65
C ALA A 40 1.99 38.18 23.62
N ALA A 41 0.95 38.02 22.78
CA ALA A 41 0.95 37.03 21.70
C ALA A 41 2.03 37.33 20.65
N VAL A 42 2.31 38.60 20.34
CA VAL A 42 3.41 38.99 19.44
C VAL A 42 4.76 38.55 19.98
N THR A 43 5.03 38.79 21.26
CA THR A 43 6.26 38.32 21.92
C THR A 43 6.36 36.80 21.86
N HIS A 44 5.27 36.09 22.16
CA HIS A 44 5.22 34.62 22.12
C HIS A 44 5.48 34.07 20.71
N TYR A 45 4.88 34.66 19.67
CA TYR A 45 5.07 34.25 18.28
C TYR A 45 6.49 34.55 17.76
N MET A 46 7.10 35.65 18.21
CA MET A 46 8.49 35.98 17.90
C MET A 46 9.47 35.04 18.61
N SER A 47 9.21 34.67 19.87
CA SER A 47 10.05 33.75 20.65
C SER A 47 9.86 32.27 20.29
N GLY A 48 8.76 31.93 19.61
CA GLY A 48 8.34 30.57 19.33
C GLY A 48 9.36 29.79 18.50
N ARG A 49 9.94 28.74 19.11
CA ARG A 49 10.83 27.77 18.45
C ARG A 49 10.01 26.80 17.59
N ARG A 50 10.37 26.71 16.30
CA ARG A 50 10.17 25.58 15.36
C ARG A 50 8.98 24.64 15.66
N GLY A 51 7.76 25.14 15.61
CA GLY A 51 6.56 24.27 15.64
C GLY A 51 6.41 23.47 14.34
N ARG A 52 5.87 22.24 14.41
CA ARG A 52 5.61 21.37 13.24
C ARG A 52 4.78 22.08 12.15
N LEU A 53 3.81 22.92 12.54
CA LEU A 53 2.97 23.69 11.63
C LEU A 53 3.74 24.84 10.95
N LEU A 54 4.68 25.48 11.64
CA LEU A 54 5.53 26.52 11.05
C LEU A 54 6.44 25.97 9.94
N LYS A 55 6.93 24.73 10.09
CA LYS A 55 7.69 24.04 9.04
C LYS A 55 6.85 23.77 7.79
N LEU A 56 5.55 23.50 7.95
CA LEU A 56 4.66 23.30 6.80
C LEU A 56 4.43 24.61 6.03
N LEU A 57 4.47 25.75 6.72
CA LEU A 57 4.39 27.08 6.10
C LEU A 57 5.71 27.54 5.46
N GLU A 58 6.76 26.69 5.45
CA GLU A 58 7.98 26.90 4.67
C GLU A 58 7.85 26.38 3.22
N ASP A 59 6.74 25.68 2.88
CA ASP A 59 6.42 25.37 1.48
C ASP A 59 6.43 26.69 0.65
N PRO A 60 7.14 26.73 -0.50
CA PRO A 60 7.30 27.96 -1.28
C PRO A 60 5.97 28.63 -1.68
N ARG A 61 4.93 27.85 -1.98
CA ARG A 61 3.61 28.37 -2.36
C ARG A 61 2.87 28.95 -1.16
N ALA A 62 2.90 28.23 -0.03
CA ALA A 62 2.32 28.72 1.22
C ALA A 62 3.03 29.99 1.70
N SER A 63 4.36 30.02 1.66
CA SER A 63 5.16 31.18 2.05
C SER A 63 4.94 32.37 1.12
N LYS A 64 4.75 32.13 -0.20
CA LYS A 64 4.39 33.16 -1.17
C LYS A 64 3.03 33.78 -0.85
N LEU A 65 1.99 32.96 -0.65
CA LEU A 65 0.64 33.44 -0.31
C LEU A 65 0.60 34.25 0.99
N ILE A 66 1.34 33.82 2.02
CA ILE A 66 1.45 34.58 3.28
C ILE A 66 2.12 35.93 3.02
N SER A 67 3.17 35.97 2.19
CA SER A 67 3.90 37.21 1.88
C SER A 67 3.04 38.18 1.07
N GLU A 68 2.35 37.70 0.04
CA GLU A 68 1.41 38.49 -0.76
C GLU A 68 0.25 39.02 0.09
N SER A 69 -0.25 38.22 1.04
CA SER A 69 -1.28 38.65 1.99
C SER A 69 -0.77 39.78 2.89
N VAL A 70 0.46 39.69 3.39
CA VAL A 70 1.08 40.77 4.18
C VAL A 70 1.24 42.05 3.34
N GLU A 71 1.72 41.93 2.11
CA GLU A 71 1.87 43.06 1.18
C GLU A 71 0.53 43.74 0.88
N ASN A 72 -0.52 42.96 0.65
CA ASN A 72 -1.88 43.46 0.45
C ASN A 72 -2.46 44.18 1.68
N ILE A 73 -2.13 43.72 2.89
CA ILE A 73 -2.56 44.38 4.13
C ILE A 73 -1.86 45.73 4.28
N ILE A 74 -0.56 45.78 3.98
CA ILE A 74 0.23 47.00 4.03
C ILE A 74 -0.28 48.01 3.00
N SER A 75 -0.51 47.59 1.76
CA SER A 75 -0.96 48.49 0.68
C SER A 75 -2.35 49.08 0.93
N LYS A 76 -3.24 48.32 1.59
CA LYS A 76 -4.58 48.80 2.01
C LYS A 76 -4.56 49.64 3.29
N GLY A 77 -3.39 49.88 3.91
CA GLY A 77 -3.26 50.64 5.16
C GLY A 77 -3.99 50.00 6.35
N GLY A 78 -4.36 48.72 6.23
CA GLY A 78 -5.46 48.12 6.95
C GLY A 78 -5.07 47.07 7.97
N LYS A 79 -6.05 46.67 8.78
CA LYS A 79 -6.00 45.51 9.67
C LYS A 79 -6.56 44.31 8.92
N ILE A 80 -6.02 43.11 9.16
CA ILE A 80 -6.62 41.89 8.62
C ILE A 80 -7.89 41.54 9.41
N SER A 81 -8.95 41.14 8.72
CA SER A 81 -10.14 40.55 9.33
C SER A 81 -9.91 39.09 9.71
N GLU A 82 -10.72 38.55 10.64
CA GLU A 82 -10.67 37.11 10.93
C GLU A 82 -11.04 36.28 9.69
N ALA A 83 -12.04 36.72 8.90
CA ALA A 83 -12.47 36.04 7.68
C ALA A 83 -11.33 35.89 6.66
N GLU A 84 -10.61 36.97 6.35
CA GLU A 84 -9.46 36.92 5.43
C GLU A 84 -8.35 35.99 5.93
N LEU A 85 -8.14 35.92 7.25
CA LEU A 85 -7.15 35.02 7.84
C LEU A 85 -7.57 33.56 7.77
N TYR A 86 -8.87 33.27 7.96
CA TYR A 86 -9.42 31.92 7.80
C TYR A 86 -9.41 31.47 6.34
N GLU A 87 -9.73 32.34 5.39
CA GLU A 87 -9.65 32.06 3.95
C GLU A 87 -8.21 31.73 3.51
N LEU A 88 -7.24 32.51 4.00
CA LEU A 88 -5.82 32.22 3.79
C LEU A 88 -5.43 30.85 4.37
N ALA A 89 -5.92 30.52 5.57
CA ALA A 89 -5.67 29.23 6.21
C ALA A 89 -6.28 28.06 5.43
N LEU A 90 -7.50 28.22 4.90
CA LEU A 90 -8.16 27.23 4.05
C LEU A 90 -7.37 27.00 2.76
N THR A 91 -6.98 28.08 2.08
CA THR A 91 -6.20 28.02 0.83
C THR A 91 -4.87 27.30 1.02
N ILE A 92 -4.13 27.64 2.08
CA ILE A 92 -2.88 26.97 2.43
C ILE A 92 -3.11 25.50 2.80
N SER A 93 -4.19 25.18 3.51
CA SER A 93 -4.53 23.80 3.84
C SER A 93 -4.73 22.96 2.58
N SER A 94 -5.48 23.46 1.60
CA SER A 94 -5.71 22.78 0.32
C SER A 94 -4.40 22.49 -0.43
N ILE A 95 -3.50 23.47 -0.51
CA ILE A 95 -2.18 23.30 -1.15
C ILE A 95 -1.35 22.23 -0.44
N LEU A 96 -1.33 22.25 0.89
CA LEU A 96 -0.59 21.27 1.69
C LEU A 96 -1.23 19.86 1.62
N GLU A 97 -2.53 19.77 1.38
CA GLU A 97 -3.24 18.51 1.15
C GLU A 97 -3.02 17.94 -0.24
N GLU A 98 -2.96 18.77 -1.28
CA GLU A 98 -2.58 18.37 -2.65
C GLU A 98 -1.20 17.71 -2.68
N ASP A 99 -0.22 18.28 -1.98
CA ASP A 99 1.12 17.71 -1.85
C ASP A 99 1.14 16.35 -1.16
N LYS A 100 0.31 16.17 -0.12
CA LYS A 100 0.18 14.87 0.56
C LYS A 100 -0.46 13.84 -0.36
N LYS A 101 -1.54 14.19 -1.06
CA LYS A 101 -2.22 13.28 -1.99
C LYS A 101 -1.30 12.89 -3.14
N GLY A 102 -0.54 13.84 -3.70
CA GLY A 102 0.46 13.59 -4.74
C GLY A 102 1.60 12.68 -4.27
N ARG A 103 2.18 12.93 -3.08
CA ARG A 103 3.26 12.09 -2.52
C ARG A 103 2.79 10.68 -2.15
N ILE A 104 1.58 10.54 -1.61
CA ILE A 104 0.99 9.23 -1.28
C ILE A 104 0.74 8.43 -2.56
N LYS A 105 0.12 9.05 -3.57
CA LYS A 105 -0.13 8.41 -4.87
C LYS A 105 1.18 7.98 -5.54
N TYR A 106 2.18 8.86 -5.55
CA TYR A 106 3.50 8.54 -6.10
C TYR A 106 4.19 7.39 -5.33
N GLY A 107 4.09 7.36 -4.00
CA GLY A 107 4.61 6.27 -3.18
C GLY A 107 3.90 4.93 -3.44
N LEU A 108 2.58 4.95 -3.63
CA LEU A 108 1.79 3.77 -3.99
C LEU A 108 2.17 3.23 -5.37
N GLU A 109 2.32 4.09 -6.38
CA GLU A 109 2.75 3.69 -7.72
C GLU A 109 4.17 3.11 -7.73
N GLN A 110 5.09 3.69 -6.95
CA GLN A 110 6.42 3.12 -6.78
C GLN A 110 6.39 1.76 -6.08
N ALA A 111 5.56 1.60 -5.04
CA ALA A 111 5.40 0.32 -4.35
C ALA A 111 4.80 -0.74 -5.27
N LYS A 112 3.76 -0.39 -6.04
CA LYS A 112 3.14 -1.25 -7.05
C LYS A 112 4.16 -1.69 -8.11
N THR A 113 4.93 -0.74 -8.64
CA THR A 113 5.98 -1.02 -9.64
C THR A 113 7.05 -1.97 -9.08
N LYS A 114 7.49 -1.75 -7.83
CA LYS A 114 8.44 -2.62 -7.16
C LYS A 114 7.87 -4.03 -6.95
N LEU A 115 6.61 -4.13 -6.53
CA LEU A 115 5.93 -5.42 -6.35
C LEU A 115 5.85 -6.20 -7.67
N ILE A 116 5.37 -5.56 -8.73
CA ILE A 116 5.28 -6.19 -10.07
C ILE A 116 6.66 -6.67 -10.53
N ARG A 117 7.70 -5.87 -10.33
CA ARG A 117 9.07 -6.27 -10.67
C ARG A 117 9.51 -7.53 -9.91
N THR A 118 9.29 -7.58 -8.60
CA THR A 118 9.65 -8.74 -7.76
C THR A 118 8.86 -9.99 -8.17
N LEU A 119 7.57 -9.86 -8.51
CA LEU A 119 6.78 -10.98 -9.00
C LEU A 119 7.30 -11.51 -10.35
N ARG A 120 7.68 -10.61 -11.27
CA ARG A 120 8.27 -10.99 -12.57
C ARG A 120 9.60 -11.72 -12.41
N GLU A 121 10.48 -11.21 -11.54
CA GLU A 121 11.75 -11.87 -11.20
C GLU A 121 11.51 -13.28 -10.66
N ARG A 122 10.49 -13.47 -9.81
CA ARG A 122 10.13 -14.79 -9.28
C ARG A 122 9.55 -15.71 -10.35
N ALA A 123 8.63 -15.22 -11.19
CA ALA A 123 8.01 -16.02 -12.25
C ALA A 123 9.07 -16.55 -13.24
N GLN A 124 10.05 -15.69 -13.59
CA GLN A 124 11.19 -16.09 -14.41
C GLN A 124 12.01 -17.20 -13.74
N ALA A 125 12.31 -17.06 -12.44
CA ALA A 125 13.07 -18.08 -11.70
C ALA A 125 12.33 -19.43 -11.63
N GLU A 126 11.00 -19.43 -11.47
CA GLU A 126 10.18 -20.64 -11.50
C GLU A 126 10.21 -21.29 -12.90
N HIS A 127 10.14 -20.50 -13.98
CA HIS A 127 10.22 -21.03 -15.35
C HIS A 127 11.59 -21.67 -15.65
N GLU A 128 12.68 -20.99 -15.29
CA GLU A 128 14.04 -21.54 -15.44
C GLU A 128 14.27 -22.80 -14.59
N ALA A 129 13.66 -22.87 -13.41
CA ALA A 129 13.69 -24.07 -12.58
C ALA A 129 12.96 -25.23 -13.27
N ALA A 130 11.76 -24.98 -13.82
CA ALA A 130 11.00 -25.98 -14.56
C ALA A 130 11.79 -26.56 -15.74
N GLU A 131 12.41 -25.70 -16.54
CA GLU A 131 13.26 -26.11 -17.67
C GLU A 131 14.40 -27.02 -17.22
N LYS A 132 15.14 -26.63 -16.17
CA LYS A 132 16.25 -27.42 -15.62
C LYS A 132 15.79 -28.77 -15.08
N PHE A 133 14.64 -28.81 -14.40
CA PHE A 133 14.08 -30.06 -13.88
C PHE A 133 13.61 -30.98 -15.01
N MET A 134 12.98 -30.46 -16.07
CA MET A 134 12.60 -31.25 -17.25
C MET A 134 13.81 -31.76 -18.02
N GLU A 135 14.83 -30.92 -18.22
CA GLU A 135 16.09 -31.32 -18.84
C GLU A 135 16.74 -32.45 -18.05
N THR A 136 16.79 -32.32 -16.72
CA THR A 136 17.33 -33.38 -15.84
C THR A 136 16.49 -34.65 -15.92
N ALA A 137 15.16 -34.54 -15.90
CA ALA A 137 14.26 -35.69 -16.05
C ALA A 137 14.49 -36.44 -17.37
N SER A 138 14.77 -35.73 -18.47
CA SER A 138 15.02 -36.36 -19.78
C SER A 138 16.25 -37.29 -19.78
N LYS A 139 17.21 -37.04 -18.88
CA LYS A 139 18.50 -37.77 -18.78
C LYS A 139 18.47 -38.90 -17.75
N ILE A 140 17.39 -39.04 -16.98
CA ILE A 140 17.27 -40.04 -15.92
C ILE A 140 16.60 -41.30 -16.46
N ASP A 141 17.23 -42.46 -16.33
CA ASP A 141 16.64 -43.74 -16.76
C ASP A 141 15.59 -44.27 -15.77
N ASN A 142 15.84 -44.12 -14.46
CA ASN A 142 14.93 -44.61 -13.43
C ASN A 142 13.58 -43.86 -13.47
N GLU A 143 12.49 -44.59 -13.69
CA GLU A 143 11.14 -44.03 -13.86
C GLU A 143 10.65 -43.24 -12.62
N ILE A 144 10.88 -43.76 -11.42
CA ILE A 144 10.44 -43.13 -10.17
C ILE A 144 11.17 -41.79 -9.98
N THR A 145 12.48 -41.79 -10.13
CA THR A 145 13.28 -40.55 -10.03
C THR A 145 12.87 -39.57 -11.12
N ARG A 146 12.69 -40.03 -12.36
CA ARG A 146 12.20 -39.21 -13.48
C ARG A 146 10.86 -38.55 -13.17
N MET A 147 9.96 -39.28 -12.53
CA MET A 147 8.64 -38.79 -12.14
C MET A 147 8.72 -37.67 -11.09
N ILE A 148 9.59 -37.80 -10.09
CA ILE A 148 9.82 -36.75 -9.08
C ILE A 148 10.25 -35.44 -9.76
N PHE A 149 11.22 -35.50 -10.67
CA PHE A 149 11.66 -34.29 -11.39
C PHE A 149 10.56 -33.68 -12.25
N ARG A 150 9.72 -34.51 -12.90
CA ARG A 150 8.56 -34.03 -13.67
C ARG A 150 7.51 -33.37 -12.78
N GLN A 151 7.25 -33.90 -11.57
CA GLN A 151 6.33 -33.30 -10.62
C GLN A 151 6.83 -31.91 -10.19
N ILE A 152 8.09 -31.80 -9.78
CA ILE A 152 8.69 -30.52 -9.37
C ILE A 152 8.64 -29.51 -10.54
N ALA A 153 8.94 -29.96 -11.76
CA ALA A 153 8.84 -29.10 -12.93
C ALA A 153 7.41 -28.63 -13.20
N SER A 154 6.43 -29.53 -13.10
CA SER A 154 5.01 -29.19 -13.26
C SER A 154 4.56 -28.15 -12.23
N ASP A 155 5.00 -28.28 -10.97
CA ASP A 155 4.67 -27.29 -9.94
C ASP A 155 5.35 -25.95 -10.18
N SER A 156 6.60 -25.95 -10.66
CA SER A 156 7.31 -24.73 -11.04
C SER A 156 6.58 -23.99 -12.18
N ILE A 157 6.04 -24.71 -13.17
CA ILE A 157 5.20 -24.13 -14.23
C ILE A 157 3.92 -23.54 -13.63
N LYS A 158 3.20 -24.29 -12.80
CA LYS A 158 1.99 -23.80 -12.11
C LYS A 158 2.26 -22.53 -11.32
N HIS A 159 3.39 -22.46 -10.60
CA HIS A 159 3.78 -21.26 -9.85
C HIS A 159 4.02 -20.06 -10.76
N ALA A 160 4.74 -20.25 -11.87
CA ALA A 160 4.96 -19.19 -12.86
C ALA A 160 3.62 -18.66 -13.39
N ASP A 161 2.68 -19.54 -13.72
CA ASP A 161 1.35 -19.15 -14.23
C ASP A 161 0.57 -18.33 -13.19
N ILE A 162 0.52 -18.78 -11.92
CA ILE A 162 -0.14 -18.05 -10.83
C ILE A 162 0.45 -16.65 -10.67
N LEU A 163 1.78 -16.54 -10.69
CA LEU A 163 2.48 -15.25 -10.57
C LEU A 163 2.16 -14.34 -11.75
N MET A 164 2.13 -14.87 -12.97
CA MET A 164 1.80 -14.11 -14.17
C MET A 164 0.34 -13.65 -14.20
N SER A 165 -0.61 -14.48 -13.79
CA SER A 165 -2.01 -14.06 -13.61
C SER A 165 -2.14 -12.95 -12.57
N THR A 166 -1.43 -13.07 -11.44
CA THR A 166 -1.39 -12.04 -10.40
C THR A 166 -0.83 -10.72 -10.93
N ILE A 167 0.28 -10.77 -11.69
CA ILE A 167 0.86 -9.59 -12.35
C ILE A 167 -0.17 -8.94 -13.28
N SER A 168 -0.86 -9.71 -14.12
CA SER A 168 -1.83 -9.17 -15.06
C SER A 168 -2.99 -8.46 -14.35
N ILE A 169 -3.49 -9.05 -13.26
CA ILE A 169 -4.53 -8.46 -12.40
C ILE A 169 -4.05 -7.14 -11.79
N LEU A 170 -2.85 -7.14 -11.19
CA LEU A 170 -2.27 -5.95 -10.58
C LEU A 170 -2.04 -4.82 -11.61
N GLU A 171 -1.61 -5.16 -12.82
CA GLU A 171 -1.39 -4.20 -13.90
C GLU A 171 -2.68 -3.53 -14.37
N ARG A 172 -3.77 -4.30 -14.54
CA ARG A 172 -5.08 -3.79 -14.97
C ARG A 172 -5.68 -2.82 -13.95
N GLY A 173 -5.47 -3.05 -12.65
CA GLY A 173 -5.95 -2.14 -11.60
C GLY A 173 -7.47 -2.02 -11.49
N GLU A 174 -8.20 -3.00 -12.05
CA GLU A 174 -9.65 -3.10 -12.02
C GLU A 174 -10.10 -4.17 -11.00
N ASP A 175 -11.33 -4.06 -10.52
CA ASP A 175 -11.98 -5.13 -9.76
C ASP A 175 -12.14 -6.34 -10.67
N VAL A 176 -11.39 -7.40 -10.38
CA VAL A 176 -11.51 -8.68 -11.08
C VAL A 176 -12.82 -9.30 -10.63
N LYS A 177 -13.77 -9.42 -11.55
CA LYS A 177 -14.93 -10.29 -11.32
C LYS A 177 -14.44 -11.73 -11.31
N ILE A 178 -14.45 -12.32 -10.13
CA ILE A 178 -14.13 -13.73 -9.95
C ILE A 178 -15.46 -14.49 -10.06
N GLU A 179 -15.56 -15.39 -11.02
CA GLU A 179 -16.71 -16.29 -11.09
C GLU A 179 -16.49 -17.41 -10.08
N VAL A 180 -17.30 -17.41 -9.02
CA VAL A 180 -17.29 -18.48 -8.01
C VAL A 180 -18.42 -19.47 -8.32
N PRO A 181 -18.14 -20.78 -8.44
CA PRO A 181 -19.18 -21.79 -8.65
C PRO A 181 -20.20 -21.83 -7.51
N GLU A 182 -21.39 -22.38 -7.77
CA GLU A 182 -22.42 -22.55 -6.75
C GLU A 182 -21.92 -23.38 -5.55
N LYS A 183 -22.32 -22.97 -4.34
CA LYS A 183 -21.87 -23.57 -3.08
C LYS A 183 -22.13 -25.08 -3.00
N ASN A 184 -23.26 -25.57 -3.51
CA ASN A 184 -23.61 -26.98 -3.57
C ASN A 184 -22.58 -27.82 -4.35
N ILE A 185 -22.04 -27.29 -5.47
CA ILE A 185 -21.02 -27.93 -6.29
C ILE A 185 -19.70 -27.97 -5.52
N LEU A 186 -19.31 -26.84 -4.92
CA LEU A 186 -18.07 -26.74 -4.15
C LEU A 186 -18.09 -27.67 -2.93
N GLN A 187 -19.21 -27.74 -2.21
CA GLN A 187 -19.38 -28.66 -1.08
C GLN A 187 -19.27 -30.13 -1.53
N SER A 188 -19.91 -30.49 -2.64
CA SER A 188 -19.81 -31.86 -3.17
C SER A 188 -18.38 -32.23 -3.59
N LEU A 189 -17.55 -31.27 -4.02
CA LEU A 189 -16.14 -31.49 -4.31
C LEU A 189 -15.32 -31.63 -3.03
N LEU A 190 -15.56 -30.76 -2.04
CA LEU A 190 -14.88 -30.82 -0.74
C LEU A 190 -15.13 -32.15 -0.02
N ASP A 191 -16.38 -32.63 -0.02
CA ASP A 191 -16.73 -33.90 0.60
C ASP A 191 -15.95 -35.08 -0.02
N LYS A 192 -15.67 -35.03 -1.33
CA LYS A 192 -14.85 -36.06 -2.01
C LYS A 192 -13.39 -35.99 -1.58
N GLU A 193 -12.83 -34.79 -1.44
CA GLU A 193 -11.47 -34.57 -0.94
C GLU A 193 -11.32 -35.03 0.52
N GLU A 194 -12.32 -34.78 1.37
CA GLU A 194 -12.32 -35.20 2.76
C GLU A 194 -12.44 -36.71 2.93
N ILE A 195 -13.26 -37.39 2.11
CA ILE A 195 -13.35 -38.86 2.10
C ILE A 195 -12.00 -39.48 1.71
N ALA A 196 -11.30 -38.89 0.74
CA ALA A 196 -9.94 -39.32 0.38
C ALA A 196 -8.95 -39.12 1.55
N HIS A 197 -9.13 -38.06 2.35
CA HIS A 197 -8.34 -37.80 3.56
C HIS A 197 -8.59 -38.77 4.72
N VAL A 198 -9.84 -39.20 4.92
CA VAL A 198 -10.20 -40.15 5.98
C VAL A 198 -9.50 -41.50 5.78
N HIS A 199 -9.24 -41.87 4.53
CA HIS A 199 -8.44 -43.04 4.18
C HIS A 199 -6.95 -42.69 4.10
N SER A 200 -6.35 -42.35 5.26
CA SER A 200 -4.91 -42.11 5.37
C SER A 200 -4.09 -43.19 4.65
N LEU A 201 -3.10 -42.78 3.86
CA LEU A 201 -2.19 -43.69 3.16
C LEU A 201 -1.05 -44.16 4.07
N ASP A 202 -1.14 -43.97 5.39
CA ASP A 202 -0.15 -44.44 6.38
C ASP A 202 0.09 -45.95 6.30
N GLU A 203 -0.98 -46.73 6.18
CA GLU A 203 -0.87 -48.18 6.01
C GLU A 203 -0.15 -48.51 4.70
N VAL A 204 -0.49 -47.83 3.60
CA VAL A 204 0.19 -47.99 2.30
C VAL A 204 1.69 -47.66 2.42
N LYS A 205 2.03 -46.54 3.06
CA LYS A 205 3.43 -46.12 3.30
C LYS A 205 4.23 -47.14 4.11
N SER A 206 3.59 -47.93 4.96
CA SER A 206 4.25 -48.98 5.75
C SER A 206 4.70 -50.16 4.89
N TYR A 207 3.96 -50.50 3.84
CA TYR A 207 4.25 -51.61 2.94
C TYR A 207 5.13 -51.25 1.74
N LEU A 208 5.39 -49.95 1.51
CA LEU A 208 6.21 -49.52 0.37
C LEU A 208 7.69 -49.90 0.56
N PRO A 209 8.30 -50.58 -0.44
CA PRO A 209 9.65 -51.13 -0.32
C PRO A 209 10.75 -50.07 -0.41
N HIS A 210 10.47 -48.89 -0.97
CA HIS A 210 11.47 -47.86 -1.24
C HIS A 210 11.07 -46.49 -0.69
N LYS A 211 12.03 -45.77 -0.10
CA LYS A 211 11.81 -44.45 0.51
C LYS A 211 11.26 -43.41 -0.47
N LEU A 212 11.70 -43.43 -1.73
CA LEU A 212 11.20 -42.50 -2.75
C LEU A 212 9.70 -42.69 -3.07
N LEU A 213 9.19 -43.92 -2.98
CA LEU A 213 7.75 -44.15 -3.15
C LEU A 213 6.96 -43.53 -1.99
N LYS A 214 7.52 -43.53 -0.78
CA LYS A 214 6.91 -42.86 0.37
C LYS A 214 6.82 -41.36 0.16
N VAL A 215 7.89 -40.73 -0.35
CA VAL A 215 7.91 -39.30 -0.70
C VAL A 215 6.83 -38.95 -1.73
N LEU A 216 6.61 -39.81 -2.73
CA LEU A 216 5.57 -39.60 -3.72
C LEU A 216 4.16 -39.68 -3.11
N ILE A 217 3.90 -40.63 -2.23
CA ILE A 217 2.62 -40.72 -1.52
C ILE A 217 2.41 -39.53 -0.58
N GLU A 218 3.46 -39.10 0.13
CA GLU A 218 3.42 -37.89 0.96
C GLU A 218 3.10 -36.63 0.13
N SER A 219 3.59 -36.56 -1.12
CA SER A 219 3.24 -35.48 -2.06
C SER A 219 1.77 -35.49 -2.42
N VAL A 220 1.17 -36.65 -2.66
CA VAL A 220 -0.28 -36.79 -2.94
C VAL A 220 -1.08 -36.31 -1.72
N GLU A 221 -0.76 -36.77 -0.51
CA GLU A 221 -1.43 -36.32 0.72
C GLU A 221 -1.28 -34.81 0.97
N ALA A 222 -0.16 -34.21 0.54
CA ALA A 222 0.03 -32.76 0.62
C ALA A 222 -0.87 -32.00 -0.37
N ASP A 223 -1.02 -32.51 -1.59
CA ASP A 223 -1.91 -31.93 -2.60
C ASP A 223 -3.37 -32.01 -2.20
N GLU A 224 -3.87 -33.14 -1.65
CA GLU A 224 -5.27 -33.21 -1.21
C GLU A 224 -5.58 -32.24 -0.06
N ARG A 225 -4.62 -32.03 0.87
CA ARG A 225 -4.78 -30.99 1.92
C ARG A 225 -4.86 -29.59 1.32
N LYS A 226 -4.10 -29.36 0.25
CA LYS A 226 -4.12 -28.09 -0.47
C LYS A 226 -5.44 -27.92 -1.23
N HIS A 227 -5.96 -28.95 -1.88
CA HIS A 227 -7.25 -28.93 -2.57
C HIS A 227 -8.40 -28.62 -1.62
N ALA A 228 -8.51 -29.34 -0.49
CA ALA A 228 -9.52 -29.10 0.52
C ALA A 228 -9.49 -27.65 1.04
N ARG A 229 -8.30 -27.10 1.28
CA ARG A 229 -8.13 -25.70 1.71
C ARG A 229 -8.62 -24.71 0.65
N ILE A 230 -8.28 -24.93 -0.62
CA ILE A 230 -8.69 -24.03 -1.71
C ILE A 230 -10.21 -24.06 -1.87
N LEU A 231 -10.83 -25.25 -1.83
CA LEU A 231 -12.28 -25.41 -1.91
C LEU A 231 -12.98 -24.72 -0.73
N GLY A 232 -12.46 -24.86 0.49
CA GLY A 232 -12.97 -24.16 1.67
C GLY A 232 -12.98 -22.64 1.48
N SER A 233 -11.87 -22.05 1.01
CA SER A 233 -11.81 -20.61 0.74
C SER A 233 -12.78 -20.16 -0.37
N LEU A 234 -13.03 -20.99 -1.38
CA LEU A 234 -14.02 -20.68 -2.42
C LEU A 234 -15.46 -20.72 -1.87
N ILE A 235 -15.76 -21.62 -0.94
CA ILE A 235 -17.08 -21.68 -0.29
C ILE A 235 -17.30 -20.42 0.57
N GLU A 236 -16.31 -19.99 1.33
CA GLU A 236 -16.38 -18.74 2.12
C GLU A 236 -16.68 -17.53 1.23
N LEU A 237 -15.99 -17.42 0.09
CA LEU A 237 -16.24 -16.34 -0.88
C LEU A 237 -17.65 -16.41 -1.50
N ALA A 238 -18.15 -17.61 -1.80
CA ALA A 238 -19.51 -17.78 -2.32
C ALA A 238 -20.59 -17.35 -1.30
N GLU A 239 -20.32 -17.47 0.00
CA GLU A 239 -21.22 -16.99 1.07
C GLU A 239 -21.22 -15.47 1.22
N GLU A 240 -20.08 -14.81 0.98
CA GLU A 240 -19.98 -13.34 1.05
C GLU A 240 -20.69 -12.63 -0.12
N GLU A 241 -20.84 -13.29 -1.27
CA GLU A 241 -21.51 -12.75 -2.45
C GLU A 241 -23.03 -13.08 -2.53
N SER A 242 -23.56 -13.90 -1.62
CA SER A 242 -24.98 -14.33 -1.55
C SER A 242 -25.84 -13.47 -0.60
#